data_AF-A0AAV0DWC8-F1
#
_entry.id   AF-A0AAV0DWC8-F1
#
_cell.length_a   1.000
_cell.length_b   1.000
_cell.length_c   1.000
_cell.angle_alpha   90.00
_cell.angle_beta   90.00
_cell.angle_gamma   90.00
#
_symmetry.space_group_name_H-M   'P 1'
#
loop_
_entity.id
_entity.type
_entity.pdbx_description
1 polymer ?
#
loop_
_entity_poly.entity_id
_entity_poly.type
_entity_poly.pdbx_seq_one_letter_code
_entity_poly.pdbx_strand_id
1 'polypeptide(L)'
;MAAAAEGGDAQIVKERSNGMVEYTAMNCRKHSAVLTDFGGVGDGKTLNTKAFQAAVANLSKYAKDGGAELIVPPGKWLTGSFSLTSHFTLFLHNDATILASQNEADYPLTDPLPSFGREKGFPDGRFSSLITGSNLVDVVITGNNGTIDGQGKVWWDKFEAEKLKAQRPLLIEILHATDLQITNITLINSPMWHIHPVYSRNVLVKGVTIIAPVEVPNTDGVNPNSCTNTKIEDCYIVSGDDCVAVKSGWDQYGIKYGMPTKQLIVRRLTCISPNSAMIALGSEMSGGLEDIRIEDVMAFDTESAVRIKTAPGRGGYVKDIYVRNMKLDNMGYVFWVSGKYKTHPDDGFDPKALSKIKNINFRDVVGKNVNMSGSFDAFPDDRFTGFCLSNVTLTVSQHPKELQWNCTDVEGVWSDVSPKPCSLLHEKGTAKCTYPTDKLPIESVDLKTCVVKGVSSS
;
A
#
# COMPACT_ATOMS: atom_id res chain seq x y z
N MET A 1 -26.58 -15.37 5.86
CA MET A 1 -27.66 -14.36 5.97
C MET A 1 -26.99 -13.00 5.91
N ALA A 2 -27.40 -12.19 4.94
CA ALA A 2 -26.80 -10.89 4.63
C ALA A 2 -26.91 -9.92 5.81
N ALA A 3 -25.78 -9.39 6.28
CA ALA A 3 -25.75 -8.24 7.16
C ALA A 3 -25.46 -7.01 6.30
N ALA A 4 -26.42 -6.10 6.27
CA ALA A 4 -26.35 -4.82 5.60
C ALA A 4 -25.18 -4.00 6.14
N ALA A 5 -24.31 -3.54 5.25
CA ALA A 5 -23.40 -2.44 5.51
C ALA A 5 -24.23 -1.16 5.51
N GLU A 6 -24.49 -0.60 6.69
CA GLU A 6 -25.03 0.75 6.81
C GLU A 6 -23.98 1.77 6.37
N GLY A 7 -24.43 2.72 5.55
CA GLY A 7 -23.61 3.60 4.74
C GLY A 7 -22.69 4.53 5.51
N GLY A 8 -21.41 4.49 5.14
CA GLY A 8 -20.52 5.64 5.21
C GLY A 8 -20.53 6.35 3.86
N ASP A 9 -20.56 7.68 3.86
CA ASP A 9 -20.54 8.56 2.69
C ASP A 9 -19.40 8.21 1.72
N ALA A 10 -19.69 7.32 0.77
CA ALA A 10 -19.01 7.29 -0.51
C ALA A 10 -19.43 8.57 -1.23
N GLN A 11 -18.52 9.54 -1.39
CA GLN A 11 -18.77 10.69 -2.24
C GLN A 11 -18.94 10.21 -3.68
N ILE A 12 -20.19 9.96 -4.03
CA ILE A 12 -20.68 9.87 -5.40
C ILE A 12 -20.26 11.18 -6.08
N VAL A 13 -19.39 11.05 -7.06
CA VAL A 13 -19.17 12.05 -8.10
C VAL A 13 -20.51 12.23 -8.81
N LYS A 14 -21.26 13.26 -8.44
CA LYS A 14 -22.53 13.56 -9.10
C LYS A 14 -22.23 14.06 -10.51
N GLU A 15 -22.62 13.30 -11.51
CA GLU A 15 -22.71 13.82 -12.87
C GLU A 15 -23.76 14.94 -12.88
N ARG A 16 -23.33 16.17 -13.18
CA ARG A 16 -24.25 17.29 -13.30
C ARG A 16 -25.00 17.18 -14.62
N SER A 17 -26.22 17.72 -14.67
CA SER A 17 -27.08 17.74 -15.86
C SER A 17 -26.47 18.45 -17.10
N ASN A 18 -25.27 19.03 -16.97
CA ASN A 18 -24.50 19.67 -18.03
C ASN A 18 -23.31 18.83 -18.52
N GLY A 19 -23.19 17.56 -18.13
CA GLY A 19 -22.09 16.67 -18.54
C GLY A 19 -20.76 17.00 -17.88
N MET A 20 -20.76 17.61 -16.69
CA MET A 20 -19.55 17.82 -15.89
C MET A 20 -19.45 16.81 -14.76
N VAL A 21 -18.22 16.39 -14.48
CA VAL A 21 -17.88 15.39 -13.46
C VAL A 21 -17.07 16.10 -12.37
N GLU A 22 -17.55 16.03 -11.12
CA GLU A 22 -16.84 16.60 -9.96
C GLU A 22 -15.87 15.60 -9.36
N TYR A 23 -14.70 16.06 -8.89
CA TYR A 23 -13.80 15.22 -8.12
C TYR A 23 -13.08 16.06 -7.08
N THR A 24 -12.53 15.42 -6.04
CA THR A 24 -11.77 16.12 -5.01
C THR A 24 -10.28 16.02 -5.29
N ALA A 25 -9.55 17.13 -5.22
CA ALA A 25 -8.09 17.11 -5.30
C ALA A 25 -7.41 18.19 -4.44
N MET A 26 -6.15 17.96 -4.05
CA MET A 26 -5.35 18.96 -3.35
C MET A 26 -5.27 20.28 -4.15
N ASN A 27 -5.13 20.18 -5.48
CA ASN A 27 -5.15 21.32 -6.38
C ASN A 27 -5.95 21.01 -7.66
N CYS A 28 -6.85 21.90 -8.03
CA CYS A 28 -7.52 21.85 -9.33
C CYS A 28 -6.61 22.39 -10.42
N ARG A 29 -6.70 21.80 -11.61
CA ARG A 29 -5.89 22.20 -12.79
C ARG A 29 -6.62 23.26 -13.59
N LYS A 30 -5.87 24.26 -14.07
CA LYS A 30 -6.39 25.32 -14.93
C LYS A 30 -6.51 24.86 -16.39
N HIS A 31 -5.63 23.96 -16.79
CA HIS A 31 -5.52 23.44 -18.15
C HIS A 31 -5.96 21.98 -18.20
N SER A 32 -6.56 21.57 -19.31
CA SER A 32 -7.03 20.20 -19.52
C SER A 32 -6.88 19.79 -20.98
N ALA A 33 -6.54 18.53 -21.25
CA ALA A 33 -6.62 17.94 -22.58
C ALA A 33 -7.06 16.48 -22.50
N VAL A 34 -7.59 15.94 -23.59
CA VAL A 34 -8.03 14.55 -23.68
C VAL A 34 -6.95 13.73 -24.38
N LEU A 35 -6.74 12.47 -23.98
CA LEU A 35 -5.71 11.61 -24.56
C LEU A 35 -5.83 11.45 -26.09
N THR A 36 -7.04 11.52 -26.65
CA THR A 36 -7.31 11.50 -28.10
C THR A 36 -6.71 12.69 -28.84
N ASP A 37 -6.54 13.85 -28.17
CA ASP A 37 -5.91 15.05 -28.75
C ASP A 37 -4.44 14.81 -29.09
N PHE A 38 -3.84 13.75 -28.51
CA PHE A 38 -2.46 13.33 -28.71
C PHE A 38 -2.35 12.06 -29.56
N GLY A 39 -3.43 11.69 -30.26
CA GLY A 39 -3.48 10.51 -31.12
C GLY A 39 -3.72 9.19 -30.39
N GLY A 40 -4.20 9.25 -29.14
CA GLY A 40 -4.60 8.04 -28.43
C GLY A 40 -5.82 7.36 -29.08
N VAL A 41 -5.83 6.02 -29.10
CA VAL A 41 -6.92 5.18 -29.60
C VAL A 41 -7.34 4.16 -28.53
N GLY A 42 -8.59 4.24 -28.09
CA GLY A 42 -9.16 3.45 -26.99
C GLY A 42 -9.71 2.06 -27.38
N ASP A 43 -9.10 1.37 -28.34
CA ASP A 43 -9.57 0.10 -28.91
C ASP A 43 -9.06 -1.17 -28.17
N GLY A 44 -8.22 -0.99 -27.15
CA GLY A 44 -7.57 -2.05 -26.38
C GLY A 44 -6.45 -2.78 -27.11
N LYS A 45 -6.03 -2.31 -28.29
CA LYS A 45 -5.03 -2.96 -29.16
C LYS A 45 -3.91 -2.01 -29.57
N THR A 46 -4.24 -0.76 -29.84
CA THR A 46 -3.28 0.26 -30.24
C THR A 46 -2.39 0.62 -29.06
N LEU A 47 -1.06 0.57 -29.25
CA LEU A 47 -0.10 0.93 -28.22
C LEU A 47 -0.01 2.46 -28.08
N ASN A 48 -0.60 2.99 -27.01
CA ASN A 48 -0.77 4.41 -26.73
C ASN A 48 0.41 5.05 -25.97
N THR A 49 1.52 4.34 -25.77
CA THR A 49 2.69 4.85 -25.02
C THR A 49 3.15 6.21 -25.51
N LYS A 50 3.22 6.39 -26.84
CA LYS A 50 3.60 7.67 -27.45
C LYS A 50 2.56 8.77 -27.22
N ALA A 51 1.27 8.44 -27.20
CA ALA A 51 0.20 9.40 -26.92
C ALA A 51 0.27 9.89 -25.47
N PHE A 52 0.45 8.98 -24.50
CA PHE A 52 0.66 9.35 -23.10
C PHE A 52 1.91 10.22 -22.92
N GLN A 53 3.05 9.82 -23.51
CA GLN A 53 4.29 10.60 -23.42
C GLN A 53 4.15 11.99 -24.06
N ALA A 54 3.51 12.09 -25.22
CA ALA A 54 3.25 13.36 -25.90
C ALA A 54 2.32 14.26 -25.08
N ALA A 55 1.27 13.69 -24.47
CA ALA A 55 0.36 14.40 -23.59
C ALA A 55 1.08 14.97 -22.37
N VAL A 56 1.84 14.14 -21.63
CA VAL A 56 2.61 14.60 -20.46
C VAL A 56 3.61 15.69 -20.86
N ALA A 57 4.37 15.48 -21.94
CA ALA A 57 5.35 16.46 -22.41
C ALA A 57 4.70 17.80 -22.78
N ASN A 58 3.55 17.78 -23.46
CA ASN A 58 2.83 18.99 -23.83
C ASN A 58 2.29 19.72 -22.61
N LEU A 59 1.61 18.99 -21.73
CA LEU A 59 0.92 19.54 -20.57
C LEU A 59 1.87 20.01 -19.46
N SER A 60 3.09 19.47 -19.40
CA SER A 60 4.14 19.92 -18.46
C SER A 60 4.46 21.42 -18.58
N LYS A 61 4.23 22.02 -19.76
CA LYS A 61 4.47 23.44 -20.02
C LYS A 61 3.59 24.36 -19.18
N TYR A 62 2.45 23.85 -18.69
CA TYR A 62 1.51 24.58 -17.86
C TYR A 62 1.79 24.49 -16.35
N ALA A 63 2.88 23.82 -15.95
CA ALA A 63 3.23 23.63 -14.54
C ALA A 63 3.26 24.95 -13.74
N LYS A 64 3.76 26.05 -14.33
CA LYS A 64 3.83 27.37 -13.68
C LYS A 64 2.51 28.16 -13.70
N ASP A 65 1.50 27.72 -14.46
CA ASP A 65 0.21 28.38 -14.62
C ASP A 65 -0.93 27.49 -14.09
N GLY A 66 -0.76 26.96 -12.89
CA GLY A 66 -1.77 26.13 -12.21
C GLY A 66 -1.80 24.65 -12.62
N GLY A 67 -0.85 24.21 -13.45
CA GLY A 67 -0.74 22.81 -13.85
C GLY A 67 -1.82 22.38 -14.84
N ALA A 68 -1.76 21.10 -15.21
CA ALA A 68 -2.62 20.54 -16.25
C ALA A 68 -3.18 19.17 -15.90
N GLU A 69 -4.35 18.88 -16.45
CA GLU A 69 -5.05 17.60 -16.35
C GLU A 69 -5.04 16.89 -17.71
N LEU A 70 -4.70 15.60 -17.70
CA LEU A 70 -4.90 14.68 -18.80
C LEU A 70 -6.10 13.78 -18.50
N ILE A 71 -7.11 13.86 -19.36
CA ILE A 71 -8.33 13.06 -19.28
C ILE A 71 -8.16 11.82 -20.15
N VAL A 72 -8.27 10.65 -19.53
CA VAL A 72 -8.39 9.36 -20.23
C VAL A 72 -9.88 9.05 -20.37
N PRO A 73 -10.48 9.17 -21.57
CA PRO A 73 -11.92 9.02 -21.75
C PRO A 73 -12.34 7.53 -21.75
N PRO A 74 -13.65 7.23 -21.78
CA PRO A 74 -14.14 5.87 -21.91
C PRO A 74 -13.45 5.10 -23.05
N GLY A 75 -13.07 3.85 -22.80
CA GLY A 75 -12.33 3.03 -23.77
C GLY A 75 -11.20 2.24 -23.14
N LYS A 76 -10.51 1.42 -23.94
CA LYS A 76 -9.39 0.56 -23.51
C LYS A 76 -8.07 1.07 -24.09
N TRP A 77 -7.15 1.50 -23.23
CA TRP A 77 -5.94 2.23 -23.59
C TRP A 77 -4.70 1.38 -23.30
N LEU A 78 -4.31 0.52 -24.26
CA LEU A 78 -3.09 -0.29 -24.14
C LEU A 78 -1.86 0.62 -24.13
N THR A 79 -0.99 0.50 -23.14
CA THR A 79 0.24 1.30 -23.04
C THR A 79 1.37 0.55 -22.33
N GLY A 80 2.61 0.88 -22.73
CA GLY A 80 3.81 0.59 -21.95
C GLY A 80 4.03 1.61 -20.84
N SER A 81 5.24 1.59 -20.26
CA SER A 81 5.62 2.52 -19.21
C SER A 81 5.62 3.98 -19.68
N PHE A 82 5.08 4.87 -18.84
CA PHE A 82 5.19 6.33 -19.03
C PHE A 82 5.37 7.06 -17.69
N SER A 83 6.09 8.18 -17.75
CA SER A 83 6.41 8.99 -16.58
C SER A 83 5.50 10.21 -16.48
N LEU A 84 5.01 10.51 -15.28
CA LEU A 84 4.30 11.74 -14.94
C LEU A 84 5.27 12.92 -14.70
N THR A 85 4.70 14.11 -14.58
CA THR A 85 5.41 15.37 -14.29
C THR A 85 4.75 16.12 -13.13
N SER A 86 5.39 17.16 -12.60
CA SER A 86 4.85 17.97 -11.50
C SER A 86 3.64 18.80 -11.93
N HIS A 87 2.78 19.17 -10.98
CA HIS A 87 1.54 19.94 -11.21
C HIS A 87 0.63 19.29 -12.24
N PHE A 88 0.48 17.98 -12.14
CA PHE A 88 -0.21 17.16 -13.13
C PHE A 88 -1.34 16.37 -12.49
N THR A 89 -2.46 16.27 -13.20
CA THR A 89 -3.56 15.35 -12.87
C THR A 89 -3.73 14.34 -14.00
N LEU A 90 -3.64 13.04 -13.69
CA LEU A 90 -4.11 11.98 -14.56
C LEU A 90 -5.53 11.61 -14.12
N PHE A 91 -6.53 11.95 -14.93
CA PHE A 91 -7.94 11.70 -14.65
C PHE A 91 -8.47 10.54 -15.49
N LEU A 92 -8.95 9.47 -14.87
CA LEU A 92 -9.58 8.34 -15.55
C LEU A 92 -11.11 8.47 -15.47
N HIS A 93 -11.74 8.60 -16.63
CA HIS A 93 -13.20 8.66 -16.71
C HIS A 93 -13.83 7.32 -16.32
N ASN A 94 -15.13 7.34 -16.00
CA ASN A 94 -15.90 6.09 -15.91
C ASN A 94 -15.78 5.33 -17.24
N ASP A 95 -15.68 4.00 -17.18
CA ASP A 95 -15.45 3.11 -18.34
C ASP A 95 -14.11 3.32 -19.08
N ALA A 96 -13.20 4.14 -18.56
CA ALA A 96 -11.81 4.16 -19.02
C ALA A 96 -11.03 3.01 -18.38
N THR A 97 -10.35 2.20 -19.20
CA THR A 97 -9.42 1.17 -18.75
C THR A 97 -8.05 1.40 -19.35
N ILE A 98 -7.05 1.76 -18.55
CA ILE A 98 -5.64 1.68 -18.97
C ILE A 98 -5.23 0.20 -18.90
N LEU A 99 -4.74 -0.36 -20.02
CA LEU A 99 -4.25 -1.73 -20.08
C LEU A 99 -2.72 -1.71 -20.13
N ALA A 100 -2.05 -2.34 -19.18
CA ALA A 100 -0.60 -2.47 -19.18
C ALA A 100 -0.15 -3.44 -20.29
N SER A 101 0.82 -3.06 -21.11
CA SER A 101 1.36 -3.95 -22.13
C SER A 101 1.89 -5.27 -21.53
N GLN A 102 1.71 -6.37 -22.24
CA GLN A 102 2.24 -7.68 -21.87
C GLN A 102 3.66 -7.93 -22.44
N ASN A 103 4.18 -6.98 -23.23
CA ASN A 103 5.50 -7.07 -23.84
C ASN A 103 6.56 -6.43 -22.92
N GLU A 104 7.60 -7.20 -22.58
CA GLU A 104 8.70 -6.72 -21.72
C GLU A 104 9.43 -5.50 -22.30
N ALA A 105 9.55 -5.41 -23.63
CA ALA A 105 10.23 -4.31 -24.30
C ALA A 105 9.55 -2.94 -24.09
N ASP A 106 8.28 -2.94 -23.65
CA ASP A 106 7.53 -1.73 -23.35
C ASP A 106 7.82 -1.18 -21.93
N TYR A 107 8.70 -1.85 -21.18
CA TYR A 107 9.15 -1.47 -19.84
C TYR A 107 10.68 -1.40 -19.82
N PRO A 108 11.26 -0.19 -19.93
CA PRO A 108 12.71 -0.03 -19.81
C PRO A 108 13.27 -0.59 -18.50
N LEU A 109 14.46 -1.17 -18.56
CA LEU A 109 15.18 -1.57 -17.35
C LEU A 109 15.66 -0.34 -16.58
N THR A 110 15.56 -0.41 -15.26
CA THR A 110 16.01 0.62 -14.32
C THR A 110 16.88 0.00 -13.23
N ASP A 111 17.73 0.82 -12.64
CA ASP A 111 18.52 0.40 -11.49
C ASP A 111 17.61 0.06 -10.29
N PRO A 112 18.05 -0.85 -9.42
CA PRO A 112 17.37 -1.09 -8.15
C PRO A 112 17.28 0.18 -7.31
N LEU A 113 16.29 0.23 -6.41
CA LEU A 113 16.18 1.32 -5.47
C LEU A 113 17.44 1.40 -4.59
N PRO A 114 18.02 2.59 -4.34
CA PRO A 114 19.23 2.72 -3.53
C PRO A 114 19.10 2.14 -2.12
N SER A 115 17.89 2.08 -1.58
CA SER A 115 17.59 1.51 -0.25
C SER A 115 17.31 0.01 -0.27
N PHE A 116 17.26 -0.67 -1.43
CA PHE A 116 16.95 -2.12 -1.53
C PHE A 116 18.14 -2.95 -2.01
N GLY A 117 19.13 -2.33 -2.66
CA GLY A 117 20.22 -3.07 -3.28
C GLY A 117 19.77 -3.91 -4.47
N ARG A 118 20.67 -4.75 -4.99
CA ARG A 118 20.35 -5.63 -6.12
C ARG A 118 19.96 -7.01 -5.58
N GLU A 119 18.68 -7.36 -5.73
CA GLU A 119 18.16 -8.63 -5.28
C GLU A 119 18.77 -9.82 -6.06
N LYS A 120 19.13 -10.87 -5.32
CA LYS A 120 19.61 -12.14 -5.85
C LYS A 120 18.58 -12.76 -6.80
N GLY A 121 19.03 -13.16 -7.99
CA GLY A 121 18.17 -13.70 -9.04
C GLY A 121 17.75 -12.69 -10.10
N PHE A 122 17.92 -11.38 -9.84
CA PHE A 122 17.59 -10.32 -10.79
C PHE A 122 18.84 -9.50 -11.21
N PRO A 123 19.81 -10.12 -11.93
CA PRO A 123 21.04 -9.45 -12.32
C PRO A 123 20.83 -8.22 -13.19
N ASP A 124 19.71 -8.14 -13.93
CA ASP A 124 19.43 -7.07 -14.87
C ASP A 124 18.71 -5.87 -14.21
N GLY A 125 18.48 -5.91 -12.89
CA GLY A 125 17.81 -4.84 -12.14
C GLY A 125 16.30 -5.03 -12.11
N ARG A 126 15.54 -4.02 -12.53
CA ARG A 126 14.07 -4.06 -12.50
C ARG A 126 13.44 -3.42 -13.73
N PHE A 127 12.32 -3.98 -14.19
CA PHE A 127 11.48 -3.33 -15.18
C PHE A 127 10.86 -2.05 -14.58
N SER A 128 10.80 -0.98 -15.35
CA SER A 128 10.08 0.24 -14.96
C SER A 128 8.61 -0.06 -14.69
N SER A 129 8.01 0.62 -13.72
CA SER A 129 6.56 0.54 -13.45
C SER A 129 5.72 1.09 -14.61
N LEU A 130 4.45 0.67 -14.72
CA LEU A 130 3.54 1.15 -15.78
C LEU A 130 3.38 2.69 -15.71
N ILE A 131 3.02 3.20 -14.54
CA ILE A 131 2.96 4.64 -14.26
C ILE A 131 4.09 4.98 -13.30
N THR A 132 5.00 5.84 -13.72
CA THR A 132 6.15 6.22 -12.91
C THR A 132 6.37 7.73 -12.85
N GLY A 133 7.38 8.16 -12.11
CA GLY A 133 7.87 9.52 -12.08
C GLY A 133 8.71 9.77 -10.83
N SER A 134 9.63 10.73 -10.91
CA SER A 134 10.60 11.00 -9.86
C SER A 134 10.81 12.50 -9.66
N ASN A 135 11.03 12.93 -8.42
CA ASN A 135 11.21 14.33 -8.02
C ASN A 135 10.00 15.19 -8.40
N LEU A 136 8.81 14.69 -8.09
CA LEU A 136 7.55 15.34 -8.45
C LEU A 136 7.00 16.22 -7.32
N VAL A 137 6.26 17.25 -7.69
CA VAL A 137 5.48 18.07 -6.75
C VAL A 137 4.05 18.14 -7.26
N ASP A 138 3.08 17.97 -6.36
CA ASP A 138 1.66 18.19 -6.65
C ASP A 138 1.17 17.33 -7.83
N VAL A 139 1.05 16.03 -7.56
CA VAL A 139 0.62 15.02 -8.55
C VAL A 139 -0.65 14.33 -8.06
N VAL A 140 -1.63 14.26 -8.96
CA VAL A 140 -2.93 13.66 -8.70
C VAL A 140 -3.18 12.54 -9.73
N ILE A 141 -3.45 11.34 -9.26
CA ILE A 141 -4.00 10.24 -10.06
C ILE A 141 -5.40 10.01 -9.53
N THR A 142 -6.42 10.31 -10.33
CA THR A 142 -7.81 10.27 -9.87
C THR A 142 -8.76 9.88 -10.99
N GLY A 143 -10.04 9.80 -10.71
CA GLY A 143 -11.04 9.47 -11.70
C GLY A 143 -12.45 9.41 -11.16
N ASN A 144 -13.37 9.05 -12.05
CA ASN A 144 -14.72 8.63 -11.72
C ASN A 144 -14.80 7.10 -11.78
N ASN A 145 -14.01 6.43 -10.93
CA ASN A 145 -13.89 4.98 -10.87
C ASN A 145 -13.38 4.30 -12.16
N GLY A 146 -12.54 5.00 -12.94
CA GLY A 146 -11.82 4.36 -14.04
C GLY A 146 -10.82 3.29 -13.55
N THR A 147 -10.41 2.39 -14.45
CA THR A 147 -9.62 1.21 -14.13
C THR A 147 -8.20 1.28 -14.69
N ILE A 148 -7.23 0.79 -13.94
CA ILE A 148 -5.89 0.45 -14.44
C ILE A 148 -5.72 -1.06 -14.27
N ASP A 149 -5.64 -1.78 -15.38
CA ASP A 149 -5.44 -3.23 -15.43
C ASP A 149 -3.98 -3.53 -15.78
N GLY A 150 -3.27 -4.14 -14.83
CA GLY A 150 -1.87 -4.52 -14.98
C GLY A 150 -1.62 -5.70 -15.92
N GLN A 151 -2.67 -6.41 -16.36
CA GLN A 151 -2.59 -7.61 -17.21
C GLN A 151 -1.50 -8.59 -16.75
N GLY A 152 -1.34 -8.75 -15.43
CA GLY A 152 -0.18 -9.32 -14.75
C GLY A 152 0.11 -10.79 -15.05
N LYS A 153 -0.83 -11.55 -15.61
CA LYS A 153 -0.70 -13.01 -15.81
C LYS A 153 0.61 -13.41 -16.50
N VAL A 154 0.98 -12.72 -17.58
CA VAL A 154 2.22 -13.03 -18.32
C VAL A 154 3.47 -12.89 -17.44
N TRP A 155 3.44 -11.97 -16.48
CA TRP A 155 4.53 -11.72 -15.55
C TRP A 155 4.57 -12.74 -14.43
N TRP A 156 3.40 -13.15 -13.91
CA TRP A 156 3.28 -14.20 -12.90
C TRP A 156 3.75 -15.55 -13.44
N ASP A 157 3.29 -15.93 -14.63
CA ASP A 157 3.69 -17.18 -15.30
C ASP A 157 5.22 -17.24 -15.54
N LYS A 158 5.84 -16.10 -15.89
CA LYS A 158 7.30 -16.02 -16.08
C LYS A 158 8.07 -16.03 -14.77
N PHE A 159 7.54 -15.41 -13.71
CA PHE A 159 8.14 -15.41 -12.39
C PHE A 159 8.13 -16.81 -11.77
N GLU A 160 6.99 -17.50 -11.81
CA GLU A 160 6.86 -18.89 -11.34
C GLU A 160 7.78 -19.85 -12.11
N ALA A 161 7.95 -19.62 -13.43
CA ALA A 161 8.86 -20.41 -14.25
C ALA A 161 10.35 -19.98 -14.15
N GLU A 162 10.70 -19.05 -13.26
CA GLU A 162 12.06 -18.51 -13.08
C GLU A 162 12.69 -17.96 -14.39
N LYS A 163 11.88 -17.37 -15.27
CA LYS A 163 12.31 -16.88 -16.60
C LYS A 163 12.71 -15.40 -16.64
N LEU A 164 12.56 -14.69 -15.53
CA LEU A 164 12.86 -13.26 -15.43
C LEU A 164 14.28 -13.03 -14.91
N LYS A 165 15.01 -12.12 -15.54
CA LYS A 165 16.34 -11.65 -15.08
C LYS A 165 16.29 -10.27 -14.42
N ALA A 166 15.13 -9.62 -14.45
CA ALA A 166 14.85 -8.37 -13.78
C ALA A 166 13.55 -8.50 -12.97
N GLN A 167 13.41 -7.73 -11.90
CA GLN A 167 12.19 -7.70 -11.10
C GLN A 167 11.00 -7.26 -11.97
N ARG A 168 9.83 -7.88 -11.73
CA ARG A 168 8.56 -7.57 -12.40
C ARG A 168 8.22 -6.07 -12.27
N PRO A 169 7.60 -5.46 -13.28
CA PRO A 169 7.15 -4.07 -13.19
C PRO A 169 6.07 -3.93 -12.11
N LEU A 170 5.98 -2.74 -11.50
CA LEU A 170 4.87 -2.40 -10.60
C LEU A 170 3.79 -1.64 -11.38
N LEU A 171 2.59 -1.51 -10.80
CA LEU A 171 1.52 -0.76 -11.48
C LEU A 171 1.74 0.76 -11.38
N ILE A 172 1.89 1.29 -10.17
CA ILE A 172 2.16 2.71 -9.93
C ILE A 172 3.33 2.84 -8.97
N GLU A 173 4.39 3.53 -9.39
CA GLU A 173 5.53 3.82 -8.54
C GLU A 173 6.04 5.25 -8.72
N ILE A 174 5.90 6.05 -7.66
CA ILE A 174 6.27 7.47 -7.66
C ILE A 174 7.37 7.68 -6.63
N LEU A 175 8.51 8.21 -7.09
CA LEU A 175 9.70 8.42 -6.28
C LEU A 175 9.84 9.92 -5.94
N HIS A 176 10.28 10.21 -4.71
CA HIS A 176 10.63 11.57 -4.29
C HIS A 176 9.51 12.61 -4.53
N ALA A 177 8.25 12.22 -4.34
CA ALA A 177 7.13 13.14 -4.52
C ALA A 177 6.87 13.96 -3.26
N THR A 178 6.46 15.21 -3.45
CA THR A 178 5.80 16.04 -2.44
C THR A 178 4.37 16.29 -2.90
N ASP A 179 3.39 16.02 -2.04
CA ASP A 179 1.96 16.17 -2.35
C ASP A 179 1.52 15.22 -3.48
N LEU A 180 1.43 13.93 -3.14
CA LEU A 180 0.95 12.87 -4.04
C LEU A 180 -0.45 12.42 -3.61
N GLN A 181 -1.41 12.47 -4.54
CA GLN A 181 -2.76 11.97 -4.32
C GLN A 181 -3.08 10.86 -5.33
N ILE A 182 -3.57 9.72 -4.83
CA ILE A 182 -4.09 8.61 -5.64
C ILE A 182 -5.48 8.27 -5.11
N THR A 183 -6.53 8.51 -5.90
CA THR A 183 -7.91 8.48 -5.38
C THR A 183 -8.94 7.98 -6.38
N ASN A 184 -10.02 7.34 -5.90
CA ASN A 184 -11.23 7.06 -6.69
C ASN A 184 -10.98 6.34 -8.03
N ILE A 185 -10.07 5.37 -8.03
CA ILE A 185 -9.76 4.50 -9.17
C ILE A 185 -9.76 3.04 -8.74
N THR A 186 -9.95 2.16 -9.72
CA THR A 186 -9.86 0.70 -9.54
C THR A 186 -8.54 0.20 -10.14
N LEU A 187 -7.79 -0.60 -9.39
CA LEU A 187 -6.53 -1.21 -9.82
C LEU A 187 -6.69 -2.72 -9.80
N ILE A 188 -6.39 -3.38 -10.92
CA ILE A 188 -6.51 -4.85 -11.02
C ILE A 188 -5.28 -5.49 -11.64
N ASN A 189 -5.04 -6.75 -11.29
CA ASN A 189 -4.07 -7.63 -11.93
C ASN A 189 -2.67 -7.04 -12.10
N SER A 190 -2.15 -6.33 -11.08
CA SER A 190 -0.79 -5.80 -11.14
C SER A 190 0.24 -6.92 -11.37
N PRO A 191 1.26 -6.72 -12.22
CA PRO A 191 2.34 -7.70 -12.36
C PRO A 191 3.07 -7.98 -11.03
N MET A 192 3.15 -6.99 -10.14
CA MET A 192 3.69 -7.10 -8.78
C MET A 192 2.90 -6.15 -7.85
N TRP A 193 3.52 -5.28 -7.05
CA TRP A 193 2.80 -4.36 -6.16
C TRP A 193 1.99 -3.32 -6.93
N HIS A 194 0.84 -2.90 -6.39
CA HIS A 194 -0.07 -1.97 -7.05
C HIS A 194 0.35 -0.51 -6.87
N ILE A 195 0.45 -0.02 -5.64
CA ILE A 195 0.77 1.38 -5.33
C ILE A 195 2.05 1.42 -4.50
N HIS A 196 3.12 2.01 -5.03
CA HIS A 196 4.43 2.10 -4.37
C HIS A 196 4.98 3.54 -4.37
N PRO A 197 4.51 4.41 -3.44
CA PRO A 197 5.16 5.69 -3.19
C PRO A 197 6.48 5.45 -2.42
N VAL A 198 7.56 6.03 -2.93
CA VAL A 198 8.92 5.83 -2.40
C VAL A 198 9.56 7.18 -2.09
N TYR A 199 10.19 7.33 -0.92
CA TYR A 199 10.91 8.55 -0.52
C TYR A 199 10.05 9.82 -0.58
N SER A 200 8.74 9.67 -0.40
CA SER A 200 7.75 10.70 -0.68
C SER A 200 7.16 11.29 0.60
N ARG A 201 6.62 12.50 0.50
CA ARG A 201 5.98 13.18 1.63
C ARG A 201 4.62 13.75 1.23
N ASN A 202 3.71 13.81 2.20
CA ASN A 202 2.32 14.23 1.99
C ASN A 202 1.64 13.34 0.94
N VAL A 203 1.44 12.07 1.29
CA VAL A 203 0.87 11.07 0.38
C VAL A 203 -0.55 10.74 0.82
N LEU A 204 -1.51 10.89 -0.07
CA LEU A 204 -2.91 10.53 0.15
C LEU A 204 -3.31 9.42 -0.82
N VAL A 205 -3.66 8.26 -0.28
CA VAL A 205 -4.34 7.18 -1.01
C VAL A 205 -5.74 7.05 -0.44
N LYS A 206 -6.78 7.34 -1.24
CA LYS A 206 -8.16 7.35 -0.73
C LYS A 206 -9.21 6.83 -1.70
N GLY A 207 -10.14 6.01 -1.23
CA GLY A 207 -11.26 5.56 -2.08
C GLY A 207 -10.82 4.65 -3.22
N VAL A 208 -9.69 3.95 -3.07
CA VAL A 208 -9.13 3.07 -4.10
C VAL A 208 -9.64 1.64 -3.87
N THR A 209 -10.03 1.00 -4.98
CA THR A 209 -10.34 -0.44 -5.02
C THR A 209 -9.16 -1.17 -5.65
N ILE A 210 -8.62 -2.18 -4.97
CA ILE A 210 -7.56 -3.04 -5.49
C ILE A 210 -8.04 -4.49 -5.51
N ILE A 211 -7.92 -5.16 -6.66
CA ILE A 211 -8.32 -6.56 -6.82
C ILE A 211 -7.22 -7.33 -7.55
N ALA A 212 -6.60 -8.25 -6.85
CA ALA A 212 -5.69 -9.23 -7.42
C ALA A 212 -6.12 -10.67 -7.07
N PRO A 213 -5.72 -11.67 -7.88
CA PRO A 213 -5.92 -13.07 -7.53
C PRO A 213 -5.21 -13.41 -6.21
N VAL A 214 -5.89 -14.12 -5.33
CA VAL A 214 -5.45 -14.38 -3.94
C VAL A 214 -4.34 -15.44 -3.84
N GLU A 215 -4.14 -16.19 -4.92
CA GLU A 215 -3.13 -17.23 -5.08
C GLU A 215 -1.81 -16.72 -5.66
N VAL A 216 -1.76 -15.46 -6.12
CA VAL A 216 -0.57 -14.89 -6.77
C VAL A 216 0.27 -14.08 -5.77
N PRO A 217 1.55 -14.43 -5.56
CA PRO A 217 2.41 -13.74 -4.60
C PRO A 217 2.85 -12.35 -5.08
N ASN A 218 3.21 -11.49 -4.13
CA ASN A 218 3.72 -10.14 -4.35
C ASN A 218 2.75 -9.22 -5.10
N THR A 219 1.45 -9.41 -4.90
CA THR A 219 0.38 -8.55 -5.43
C THR A 219 -0.07 -7.51 -4.40
N ASP A 220 0.85 -7.05 -3.55
CA ASP A 220 0.62 -6.13 -2.45
C ASP A 220 -0.20 -4.91 -2.91
N GLY A 221 -1.10 -4.42 -2.04
CA GLY A 221 -1.94 -3.27 -2.33
C GLY A 221 -1.16 -1.96 -2.28
N VAL A 222 -1.03 -1.36 -1.10
CA VAL A 222 -0.35 -0.07 -0.91
C VAL A 222 0.94 -0.24 -0.13
N ASN A 223 2.04 0.27 -0.68
CA ASN A 223 3.41 0.08 -0.20
C ASN A 223 4.07 1.42 0.14
N PRO A 224 3.72 2.11 1.23
CA PRO A 224 4.47 3.29 1.64
C PRO A 224 5.90 2.91 2.03
N ASN A 225 6.87 3.39 1.26
CA ASN A 225 8.27 3.04 1.40
C ASN A 225 9.13 4.28 1.64
N SER A 226 9.74 4.37 2.82
CA SER A 226 10.46 5.57 3.29
C SER A 226 9.64 6.86 3.11
N CYS A 227 8.34 6.81 3.41
CA CYS A 227 7.42 7.94 3.24
C CYS A 227 7.16 8.70 4.55
N THR A 228 6.91 10.00 4.49
CA THR A 228 6.51 10.80 5.67
C THR A 228 5.16 11.46 5.46
N ASN A 229 4.31 11.45 6.50
CA ASN A 229 3.01 12.12 6.49
C ASN A 229 2.09 11.53 5.41
N THR A 230 1.72 10.27 5.60
CA THR A 230 0.94 9.46 4.64
C THR A 230 -0.41 9.09 5.23
N LYS A 231 -1.46 9.13 4.39
CA LYS A 231 -2.82 8.73 4.73
C LYS A 231 -3.34 7.72 3.71
N ILE A 232 -3.76 6.55 4.21
CA ILE A 232 -4.47 5.52 3.47
C ILE A 232 -5.87 5.44 4.07
N GLU A 233 -6.90 5.77 3.31
CA GLU A 233 -8.25 5.97 3.84
C GLU A 233 -9.33 5.43 2.89
N ASP A 234 -10.38 4.81 3.41
CA ASP A 234 -11.56 4.40 2.61
C ASP A 234 -11.20 3.45 1.45
N CYS A 235 -10.28 2.52 1.66
CA CYS A 235 -9.82 1.60 0.63
C CYS A 235 -10.41 0.19 0.78
N TYR A 236 -10.65 -0.49 -0.34
CA TYR A 236 -11.03 -1.90 -0.40
C TYR A 236 -9.96 -2.68 -1.16
N ILE A 237 -9.33 -3.67 -0.53
CA ILE A 237 -8.17 -4.38 -1.09
C ILE A 237 -8.37 -5.89 -0.99
N VAL A 238 -8.32 -6.56 -2.13
CA VAL A 238 -8.15 -8.01 -2.25
C VAL A 238 -6.78 -8.26 -2.85
N SER A 239 -5.94 -9.01 -2.14
CA SER A 239 -4.55 -9.26 -2.54
C SER A 239 -4.17 -10.72 -2.31
N GLY A 240 -3.27 -11.25 -3.15
CA GLY A 240 -2.57 -12.50 -2.88
C GLY A 240 -1.37 -12.34 -1.94
N ASP A 241 -1.06 -11.10 -1.55
CA ASP A 241 -0.05 -10.76 -0.55
C ASP A 241 -0.59 -9.66 0.40
N ASP A 242 0.27 -8.81 0.98
CA ASP A 242 -0.13 -7.80 1.96
C ASP A 242 -1.09 -6.73 1.38
N CYS A 243 -2.22 -6.46 2.04
CA CYS A 243 -3.11 -5.36 1.62
C CYS A 243 -2.42 -3.99 1.75
N VAL A 244 -1.73 -3.76 2.88
CA VAL A 244 -0.83 -2.61 3.07
C VAL A 244 0.51 -3.12 3.61
N ALA A 245 1.60 -2.86 2.88
CA ALA A 245 2.95 -3.25 3.27
C ALA A 245 3.83 -2.01 3.51
N VAL A 246 4.05 -1.68 4.78
CA VAL A 246 4.87 -0.53 5.17
C VAL A 246 6.34 -0.92 5.16
N LYS A 247 7.15 -0.19 4.39
CA LYS A 247 8.57 -0.48 4.14
C LYS A 247 9.44 0.76 4.34
N SER A 248 10.75 0.58 4.41
CA SER A 248 11.75 1.65 4.53
C SER A 248 13.16 1.15 4.18
N GLY A 249 13.31 0.37 3.11
CA GLY A 249 14.59 -0.18 2.67
C GLY A 249 15.02 -1.48 3.35
N TRP A 250 16.01 -2.15 2.76
CA TRP A 250 16.41 -3.53 3.03
C TRP A 250 17.88 -3.63 3.46
N ASP A 251 18.11 -4.21 4.63
CA ASP A 251 19.41 -4.50 5.25
C ASP A 251 20.39 -3.31 5.21
N GLN A 252 21.64 -3.54 4.84
CA GLN A 252 22.71 -2.54 4.79
C GLN A 252 22.36 -1.36 3.86
N TYR A 253 21.55 -1.59 2.82
CA TYR A 253 21.12 -0.54 1.90
C TYR A 253 20.11 0.40 2.58
N GLY A 254 19.11 -0.17 3.24
CA GLY A 254 18.14 0.60 4.00
C GLY A 254 18.76 1.32 5.20
N ILE A 255 19.67 0.66 5.93
CA ILE A 255 20.44 1.27 7.04
C ILE A 255 21.25 2.47 6.53
N LYS A 256 22.00 2.29 5.43
CA LYS A 256 22.82 3.35 4.84
C LYS A 256 21.97 4.50 4.29
N TYR A 257 20.83 4.18 3.69
CA TYR A 257 19.92 5.20 3.16
C TYR A 257 19.24 6.01 4.28
N GLY A 258 18.92 5.35 5.41
CA GLY A 258 18.58 6.01 6.67
C GLY A 258 17.27 6.81 6.64
N MET A 259 16.34 6.46 5.76
CA MET A 259 15.06 7.16 5.62
C MET A 259 13.90 6.28 6.11
N PRO A 260 13.26 6.63 7.25
CA PRO A 260 12.15 5.84 7.77
C PRO A 260 10.85 6.09 7.01
N THR A 261 9.90 5.16 7.12
CA THR A 261 8.49 5.51 6.95
C THR A 261 7.93 5.97 8.30
N LYS A 262 7.38 7.18 8.35
CA LYS A 262 6.83 7.73 9.58
C LYS A 262 5.61 8.61 9.40
N GLN A 263 4.83 8.80 10.46
CA GLN A 263 3.60 9.59 10.43
C GLN A 263 2.65 9.03 9.35
N LEU A 264 2.26 7.76 9.53
CA LEU A 264 1.34 7.06 8.65
C LEU A 264 0.02 6.83 9.39
N ILE A 265 -1.10 7.21 8.77
CA ILE A 265 -2.43 6.78 9.21
C ILE A 265 -3.09 5.86 8.17
N VAL A 266 -3.55 4.70 8.62
CA VAL A 266 -4.40 3.79 7.86
C VAL A 266 -5.76 3.73 8.54
N ARG A 267 -6.83 4.09 7.83
CA ARG A 267 -8.18 4.05 8.42
C ARG A 267 -9.28 3.68 7.45
N ARG A 268 -10.33 3.03 7.95
CA ARG A 268 -11.47 2.56 7.12
C ARG A 268 -10.98 1.76 5.92
N LEU A 269 -10.10 0.80 6.21
CA LEU A 269 -9.57 -0.18 5.27
C LEU A 269 -10.37 -1.47 5.41
N THR A 270 -10.82 -2.03 4.29
CA THR A 270 -11.31 -3.41 4.20
C THR A 270 -10.30 -4.25 3.43
N CYS A 271 -9.87 -5.38 4.01
CA CYS A 271 -8.88 -6.27 3.43
C CYS A 271 -9.36 -7.73 3.32
N ILE A 272 -8.97 -8.37 2.22
CA ILE A 272 -9.00 -9.83 2.04
C ILE A 272 -7.61 -10.25 1.53
N SER A 273 -6.87 -11.00 2.35
CA SER A 273 -5.53 -11.53 2.01
C SER A 273 -5.31 -12.93 2.61
N PRO A 274 -5.83 -14.00 1.97
CA PRO A 274 -5.86 -15.33 2.56
C PRO A 274 -4.49 -15.92 2.92
N ASN A 275 -3.43 -15.45 2.25
CA ASN A 275 -2.07 -15.95 2.38
C ASN A 275 -1.09 -14.92 2.97
N SER A 276 -1.56 -13.75 3.43
CA SER A 276 -0.68 -12.70 3.97
C SER A 276 -1.38 -11.75 4.96
N ALA A 277 -0.95 -10.49 5.06
CA ALA A 277 -1.45 -9.57 6.10
C ALA A 277 -2.42 -8.50 5.60
N MET A 278 -3.34 -8.07 6.48
CA MET A 278 -4.07 -6.81 6.30
C MET A 278 -3.11 -5.62 6.34
N ILE A 279 -2.26 -5.55 7.37
CA ILE A 279 -1.19 -4.57 7.45
C ILE A 279 0.10 -5.27 7.85
N ALA A 280 1.08 -5.27 6.95
CA ALA A 280 2.44 -5.70 7.22
C ALA A 280 3.36 -4.51 7.50
N LEU A 281 4.16 -4.64 8.54
CA LEU A 281 5.27 -3.76 8.88
C LEU A 281 6.56 -4.52 8.60
N GLY A 282 7.22 -4.20 7.48
CA GLY A 282 8.37 -4.93 6.95
C GLY A 282 8.02 -5.92 5.81
N SER A 283 8.92 -6.80 5.39
CA SER A 283 10.18 -7.10 6.06
C SER A 283 11.29 -6.08 5.82
N GLU A 284 11.17 -5.27 4.78
CA GLU A 284 12.18 -4.28 4.38
C GLU A 284 11.97 -3.00 5.19
N MET A 285 12.39 -3.01 6.46
CA MET A 285 12.15 -1.94 7.46
C MET A 285 13.44 -1.33 8.02
N SER A 286 14.54 -1.46 7.30
CA SER A 286 15.90 -1.16 7.77
C SER A 286 16.17 0.33 8.02
N GLY A 287 15.50 1.23 7.30
CA GLY A 287 15.49 2.67 7.55
C GLY A 287 14.64 3.10 8.76
N GLY A 288 13.79 2.22 9.28
CA GLY A 288 12.93 2.46 10.43
C GLY A 288 11.45 2.70 10.09
N LEU A 289 10.56 2.22 10.97
CA LEU A 289 9.12 2.47 10.96
C LEU A 289 8.70 3.13 12.27
N GLU A 290 8.04 4.29 12.22
CA GLU A 290 7.69 5.09 13.42
C GLU A 290 6.37 5.86 13.29
N ASP A 291 5.60 5.97 14.37
CA ASP A 291 4.34 6.73 14.42
C ASP A 291 3.37 6.27 13.31
N ILE A 292 2.98 4.99 13.41
CA ILE A 292 2.01 4.36 12.53
C ILE A 292 0.71 4.16 13.29
N ARG A 293 -0.36 4.77 12.80
CA ARG A 293 -1.68 4.82 13.41
C ARG A 293 -2.66 4.05 12.54
N ILE A 294 -3.31 3.05 13.10
CA ILE A 294 -4.24 2.17 12.41
C ILE A 294 -5.58 2.25 13.15
N GLU A 295 -6.65 2.63 12.47
CA GLU A 295 -7.97 2.73 13.09
C GLU A 295 -9.13 2.34 12.19
N ASP A 296 -10.19 1.82 12.78
CA ASP A 296 -11.44 1.52 12.07
C ASP A 296 -11.21 0.59 10.86
N VAL A 297 -10.47 -0.50 11.06
CA VAL A 297 -10.07 -1.42 9.98
C VAL A 297 -10.79 -2.76 10.10
N MET A 298 -10.98 -3.40 8.96
CA MET A 298 -11.72 -4.65 8.82
C MET A 298 -10.95 -5.65 7.94
N ALA A 299 -10.87 -6.90 8.38
CA ALA A 299 -10.30 -7.99 7.59
C ALA A 299 -11.22 -9.20 7.59
N PHE A 300 -11.31 -9.83 6.43
CA PHE A 300 -12.02 -11.10 6.21
C PHE A 300 -11.09 -12.08 5.53
N ASP A 301 -11.22 -13.37 5.85
CA ASP A 301 -10.52 -14.44 5.14
C ASP A 301 -9.03 -14.13 4.94
N THR A 302 -8.36 -13.72 6.03
CA THR A 302 -7.01 -13.14 5.97
C THR A 302 -6.05 -13.88 6.89
N GLU A 303 -4.81 -14.11 6.45
CA GLU A 303 -3.85 -14.89 7.25
C GLU A 303 -3.48 -14.13 8.52
N SER A 304 -3.19 -12.82 8.46
CA SER A 304 -2.93 -12.04 9.68
C SER A 304 -3.47 -10.62 9.65
N ALA A 305 -3.92 -10.09 10.79
CA ALA A 305 -4.38 -8.71 10.86
C ALA A 305 -3.19 -7.72 10.80
N VAL A 306 -2.40 -7.64 11.87
CA VAL A 306 -1.18 -6.82 11.89
C VAL A 306 0.03 -7.73 12.02
N ARG A 307 0.91 -7.67 11.02
CA ARG A 307 2.12 -8.51 10.91
C ARG A 307 3.37 -7.66 10.99
N ILE A 308 4.28 -7.95 11.92
CA ILE A 308 5.61 -7.33 12.01
C ILE A 308 6.64 -8.37 11.56
N LYS A 309 7.38 -8.08 10.49
CA LYS A 309 8.37 -8.96 9.87
C LYS A 309 9.75 -8.33 9.99
N THR A 310 10.71 -9.02 10.61
CA THR A 310 12.11 -8.61 10.65
C THR A 310 13.02 -9.83 10.71
N ALA A 311 14.32 -9.60 10.54
CA ALA A 311 15.36 -10.62 10.55
C ALA A 311 16.67 -10.06 11.12
N PRO A 312 17.60 -10.91 11.60
CA PRO A 312 18.97 -10.49 11.82
C PRO A 312 19.56 -10.00 10.50
N GLY A 313 20.17 -8.82 10.45
CA GLY A 313 20.55 -8.16 9.20
C GLY A 313 19.77 -6.89 8.90
N ARG A 314 18.50 -6.84 9.31
CA ARG A 314 17.63 -5.69 9.03
C ARG A 314 18.08 -4.43 9.73
N GLY A 315 18.59 -4.53 10.96
CA GLY A 315 18.84 -3.36 11.81
C GLY A 315 17.59 -2.48 11.97
N GLY A 316 17.76 -1.17 12.09
CA GLY A 316 16.63 -0.23 12.16
C GLY A 316 15.69 -0.48 13.35
N TYR A 317 14.42 -0.13 13.18
CA TYR A 317 13.42 -0.22 14.24
C TYR A 317 12.00 -0.29 13.70
N VAL A 318 11.09 -0.85 14.50
CA VAL A 318 9.65 -0.64 14.39
C VAL A 318 9.17 -0.16 15.75
N LYS A 319 8.70 1.08 15.82
CA LYS A 319 8.28 1.67 17.08
C LYS A 319 7.07 2.56 16.96
N ASP A 320 6.42 2.80 18.09
CA ASP A 320 5.31 3.75 18.18
C ASP A 320 4.19 3.39 17.19
N ILE A 321 3.73 2.14 17.32
CA ILE A 321 2.65 1.57 16.51
C ILE A 321 1.39 1.59 17.36
N TYR A 322 0.31 2.16 16.82
CA TYR A 322 -0.93 2.38 17.53
C TYR A 322 -2.10 1.86 16.72
N VAL A 323 -2.82 0.90 17.27
CA VAL A 323 -3.94 0.23 16.60
C VAL A 323 -5.19 0.32 17.46
N ARG A 324 -6.30 0.76 16.88
CA ARG A 324 -7.60 0.75 17.55
C ARG A 324 -8.75 0.31 16.64
N ASN A 325 -9.81 -0.21 17.23
CA ASN A 325 -11.07 -0.53 16.55
C ASN A 325 -10.85 -1.45 15.32
N MET A 326 -10.38 -2.67 15.57
CA MET A 326 -10.25 -3.71 14.54
C MET A 326 -11.43 -4.67 14.61
N LYS A 327 -12.05 -4.94 13.45
CA LYS A 327 -13.10 -5.96 13.30
C LYS A 327 -12.60 -7.05 12.37
N LEU A 328 -12.51 -8.28 12.87
CA LEU A 328 -11.85 -9.38 12.18
C LEU A 328 -12.79 -10.58 12.06
N ASP A 329 -12.83 -11.21 10.89
CA ASP A 329 -13.59 -12.44 10.66
C ASP A 329 -12.77 -13.43 9.83
N ASN A 330 -12.81 -14.69 10.21
CA ASN A 330 -12.04 -15.78 9.63
C ASN A 330 -10.55 -15.47 9.46
N MET A 331 -9.83 -15.45 10.59
CA MET A 331 -8.42 -15.08 10.63
C MET A 331 -7.50 -16.27 10.90
N GLY A 332 -6.36 -16.34 10.20
CA GLY A 332 -5.27 -17.24 10.57
C GLY A 332 -4.63 -16.84 11.91
N TYR A 333 -4.21 -15.59 12.01
CA TYR A 333 -3.55 -14.95 13.14
C TYR A 333 -4.17 -13.56 13.36
N VAL A 334 -4.30 -13.09 14.60
CA VAL A 334 -4.62 -11.67 14.82
C VAL A 334 -3.33 -10.86 14.92
N PHE A 335 -2.45 -11.26 15.83
CA PHE A 335 -1.15 -10.62 16.01
C PHE A 335 -0.04 -11.55 15.55
N TRP A 336 0.79 -11.12 14.59
CA TRP A 336 1.95 -11.91 14.19
C TRP A 336 3.20 -11.06 14.14
N VAL A 337 4.16 -11.36 15.02
CA VAL A 337 5.49 -10.75 15.06
C VAL A 337 6.53 -11.84 14.88
N SER A 338 7.44 -11.64 13.92
CA SER A 338 8.54 -12.58 13.65
C SER A 338 9.86 -11.86 13.43
N GLY A 339 10.86 -12.23 14.23
CA GLY A 339 12.27 -11.89 14.07
C GLY A 339 13.06 -12.89 13.22
N LYS A 340 12.40 -13.82 12.53
CA LYS A 340 13.06 -14.91 11.79
C LYS A 340 12.74 -14.90 10.29
N TYR A 341 12.46 -13.73 9.72
CA TYR A 341 12.08 -13.61 8.31
C TYR A 341 13.31 -13.74 7.38
N LYS A 342 13.48 -14.87 6.70
CA LYS A 342 14.79 -15.30 6.17
C LYS A 342 15.26 -14.66 4.85
N THR A 343 14.60 -13.62 4.36
CA THR A 343 14.93 -13.03 3.04
C THR A 343 15.99 -11.94 3.17
N HIS A 344 16.93 -11.86 2.24
CA HIS A 344 17.96 -10.81 2.16
C HIS A 344 18.21 -10.46 0.68
N PRO A 345 18.59 -9.21 0.34
CA PRO A 345 18.81 -8.84 -1.06
C PRO A 345 20.05 -9.55 -1.62
N ASP A 346 21.07 -9.72 -0.78
CA ASP A 346 22.33 -10.38 -1.07
C ASP A 346 22.96 -10.91 0.24
N ASP A 347 24.14 -11.52 0.13
CA ASP A 347 24.87 -12.10 1.26
C ASP A 347 25.71 -11.06 2.05
N GLY A 348 25.56 -9.76 1.77
CA GLY A 348 26.36 -8.66 2.33
C GLY A 348 25.80 -8.02 3.61
N PHE A 349 24.67 -8.51 4.13
CA PHE A 349 24.06 -8.01 5.36
C PHE A 349 24.89 -8.37 6.61
N ASP A 350 24.80 -7.57 7.67
CA ASP A 350 25.43 -7.88 8.97
C ASP A 350 24.46 -8.67 9.85
N PRO A 351 24.66 -9.97 10.11
CA PRO A 351 23.74 -10.78 10.93
C PRO A 351 23.60 -10.27 12.37
N LYS A 352 24.49 -9.40 12.85
CA LYS A 352 24.42 -8.78 14.19
C LYS A 352 23.58 -7.50 14.20
N ALA A 353 23.19 -6.98 13.04
CA ALA A 353 22.28 -5.84 12.93
C ALA A 353 20.85 -6.28 13.28
N LEU A 354 20.55 -6.34 14.57
CA LEU A 354 19.23 -6.67 15.09
C LEU A 354 18.36 -5.42 15.17
N SER A 355 17.08 -5.56 14.80
CA SER A 355 16.12 -4.47 14.85
C SER A 355 15.57 -4.25 16.24
N LYS A 356 15.18 -3.00 16.54
CA LYS A 356 14.51 -2.67 17.80
C LYS A 356 13.00 -2.55 17.60
N ILE A 357 12.24 -3.48 18.19
CA ILE A 357 10.78 -3.48 18.19
C ILE A 357 10.28 -3.01 19.56
N LYS A 358 9.60 -1.85 19.60
CA LYS A 358 9.15 -1.26 20.87
C LYS A 358 7.86 -0.45 20.78
N ASN A 359 7.12 -0.34 21.89
CA ASN A 359 5.91 0.50 21.99
C ASN A 359 4.86 0.16 20.91
N ILE A 360 4.34 -1.06 20.98
CA ILE A 360 3.35 -1.60 20.05
C ILE A 360 2.01 -1.74 20.78
N ASN A 361 1.05 -0.89 20.44
CA ASN A 361 -0.19 -0.74 21.17
C ASN A 361 -1.37 -1.22 20.33
N PHE A 362 -2.16 -2.12 20.90
CA PHE A 362 -3.44 -2.57 20.35
C PHE A 362 -4.54 -2.31 21.36
N ARG A 363 -5.64 -1.70 20.91
CA ARG A 363 -6.86 -1.61 21.71
C ARG A 363 -8.13 -1.82 20.91
N ASP A 364 -9.20 -2.24 21.57
CA ASP A 364 -10.53 -2.35 20.96
C ASP A 364 -10.50 -3.28 19.73
N VAL A 365 -10.13 -4.55 19.94
CA VAL A 365 -10.02 -5.56 18.88
C VAL A 365 -11.09 -6.61 19.07
N VAL A 366 -11.93 -6.83 18.06
CA VAL A 366 -12.95 -7.88 18.07
C VAL A 366 -12.72 -8.81 16.88
N GLY A 367 -12.54 -10.10 17.16
CA GLY A 367 -12.34 -11.12 16.15
C GLY A 367 -13.28 -12.31 16.31
N LYS A 368 -13.71 -12.89 15.20
CA LYS A 368 -14.48 -14.15 15.17
C LYS A 368 -13.80 -15.15 14.25
N ASN A 369 -14.02 -16.43 14.53
CA ASN A 369 -13.45 -17.53 13.75
C ASN A 369 -11.93 -17.42 13.62
N VAL A 370 -11.25 -17.13 14.74
CA VAL A 370 -9.80 -16.94 14.79
C VAL A 370 -9.09 -18.28 15.01
N ASN A 371 -8.15 -18.65 14.14
CA ASN A 371 -7.38 -19.88 14.27
C ASN A 371 -6.30 -19.79 15.37
N MET A 372 -5.55 -18.68 15.41
CA MET A 372 -4.56 -18.38 16.44
C MET A 372 -4.64 -16.92 16.87
N SER A 373 -4.64 -16.67 18.18
CA SER A 373 -4.76 -15.31 18.72
C SER A 373 -3.49 -14.49 18.48
N GLY A 374 -2.32 -15.01 18.84
CA GLY A 374 -1.07 -14.27 18.68
C GLY A 374 0.18 -15.14 18.59
N SER A 375 1.10 -14.76 17.71
CA SER A 375 2.42 -15.37 17.57
C SER A 375 3.48 -14.26 17.66
N PHE A 376 4.29 -14.29 18.71
CA PHE A 376 5.32 -13.30 19.00
C PHE A 376 6.65 -14.01 19.13
N ASP A 377 7.50 -13.93 18.11
CA ASP A 377 8.78 -14.62 18.08
C ASP A 377 9.88 -13.60 17.85
N ALA A 378 10.55 -13.18 18.93
CA ALA A 378 11.66 -12.24 18.86
C ALA A 378 12.98 -12.94 18.51
N PHE A 379 14.08 -12.18 18.52
CA PHE A 379 15.42 -12.74 18.40
C PHE A 379 15.80 -13.47 19.70
N PRO A 380 16.60 -14.55 19.63
CA PRO A 380 17.22 -15.13 20.82
C PRO A 380 18.02 -14.05 21.56
N ASP A 381 17.78 -13.91 22.87
CA ASP A 381 18.47 -12.99 23.78
C ASP A 381 18.37 -11.47 23.45
N ASP A 382 17.58 -11.04 22.45
CA ASP A 382 17.27 -9.62 22.16
C ASP A 382 15.76 -9.41 22.07
N ARG A 383 15.18 -9.00 23.21
CA ARG A 383 13.73 -8.99 23.43
C ARG A 383 13.02 -7.89 22.65
N PHE A 384 11.84 -8.21 22.13
CA PHE A 384 10.89 -7.20 21.66
C PHE A 384 10.03 -6.72 22.84
N THR A 385 9.94 -5.41 23.04
CA THR A 385 9.42 -4.85 24.31
C THR A 385 8.27 -3.88 24.11
N GLY A 386 7.54 -3.56 25.20
CA GLY A 386 6.50 -2.54 25.17
C GLY A 386 5.30 -2.92 24.30
N PHE A 387 4.96 -4.21 24.20
CA PHE A 387 3.65 -4.61 23.70
C PHE A 387 2.58 -4.22 24.71
N CYS A 388 1.46 -3.68 24.24
CA CYS A 388 0.30 -3.39 25.05
C CYS A 388 -0.95 -3.87 24.31
N LEU A 389 -1.73 -4.75 24.95
CA LEU A 389 -3.02 -5.23 24.44
C LEU A 389 -4.14 -4.85 25.40
N SER A 390 -5.16 -4.10 24.97
CA SER A 390 -6.29 -3.75 25.85
C SER A 390 -7.64 -3.92 25.18
N ASN A 391 -8.64 -4.45 25.86
CA ASN A 391 -9.98 -4.66 25.30
C ASN A 391 -9.95 -5.46 23.97
N VAL A 392 -9.50 -6.72 24.06
CA VAL A 392 -9.36 -7.63 22.93
C VAL A 392 -10.27 -8.84 23.17
N THR A 393 -11.23 -9.09 22.28
CA THR A 393 -12.15 -10.23 22.35
C THR A 393 -12.09 -11.04 21.06
N LEU A 394 -11.51 -12.24 21.12
CA LEU A 394 -11.36 -13.15 20.00
C LEU A 394 -12.16 -14.43 20.25
N THR A 395 -13.13 -14.71 19.39
CA THR A 395 -13.80 -16.02 19.37
C THR A 395 -13.01 -16.95 18.45
N VAL A 396 -12.49 -18.05 19.00
CA VAL A 396 -11.70 -19.02 18.26
C VAL A 396 -12.54 -19.81 17.25
N SER A 397 -11.89 -20.33 16.20
CA SER A 397 -12.52 -21.17 15.17
C SER A 397 -12.97 -22.54 15.72
N GLN A 398 -13.70 -23.32 14.92
CA GLN A 398 -14.10 -24.70 15.30
C GLN A 398 -12.91 -25.65 15.46
N HIS A 399 -11.83 -25.41 14.71
CA HIS A 399 -10.61 -26.21 14.71
C HIS A 399 -9.39 -25.29 14.88
N PRO A 400 -9.23 -24.66 16.05
CA PRO A 400 -8.18 -23.68 16.25
C PRO A 400 -6.83 -24.37 16.50
N LYS A 401 -5.73 -23.63 16.37
CA LYS A 401 -4.43 -24.09 16.87
C LYS A 401 -4.52 -24.37 18.37
N GLU A 402 -3.91 -25.47 18.82
CA GLU A 402 -3.89 -25.85 20.24
C GLU A 402 -3.30 -24.73 21.12
N LEU A 403 -2.18 -24.15 20.69
CA LEU A 403 -1.57 -22.99 21.34
C LEU A 403 -2.11 -21.69 20.73
N GLN A 404 -2.92 -20.96 21.49
CA GLN A 404 -3.50 -19.68 21.05
C GLN A 404 -2.51 -18.51 21.07
N TRP A 405 -1.56 -18.55 22.00
CA TRP A 405 -0.51 -17.53 22.14
C TRP A 405 0.86 -18.20 22.18
N ASN A 406 1.67 -17.99 21.16
CA ASN A 406 3.07 -18.39 21.17
C ASN A 406 3.94 -17.16 21.39
N CYS A 407 4.80 -17.18 22.41
CA CYS A 407 5.60 -16.03 22.79
C CYS A 407 7.03 -16.46 23.13
N THR A 408 7.99 -15.85 22.45
CA THR A 408 9.42 -16.07 22.65
C THR A 408 10.10 -14.71 22.77
N ASP A 409 10.82 -14.49 23.87
CA ASP A 409 11.65 -13.31 24.10
C ASP A 409 10.91 -11.97 23.87
N VAL A 410 9.66 -11.89 24.33
CA VAL A 410 8.87 -10.65 24.29
C VAL A 410 8.55 -10.12 25.69
N GLU A 411 8.19 -8.85 25.76
CA GLU A 411 7.73 -8.18 26.97
C GLU A 411 6.57 -7.23 26.68
N GLY A 412 5.56 -7.25 27.53
CA GLY A 412 4.47 -6.32 27.43
C GLY A 412 3.44 -6.48 28.53
N VAL A 413 2.32 -5.80 28.35
CA VAL A 413 1.20 -5.81 29.29
C VAL A 413 -0.11 -6.05 28.57
N TRP A 414 -1.12 -6.53 29.31
CA TRP A 414 -2.46 -6.64 28.78
C TRP A 414 -3.56 -6.33 29.80
N SER A 415 -4.75 -5.95 29.32
CA SER A 415 -5.98 -5.74 30.09
C SER A 415 -7.20 -6.16 29.29
N ASP A 416 -8.15 -6.87 29.89
CA ASP A 416 -9.39 -7.30 29.21
C ASP A 416 -9.14 -8.01 27.86
N VAL A 417 -8.28 -9.04 27.86
CA VAL A 417 -7.93 -9.82 26.65
C VAL A 417 -8.42 -11.26 26.79
N SER A 418 -9.18 -11.72 25.80
CA SER A 418 -9.65 -13.09 25.67
C SER A 418 -9.44 -13.62 24.25
N PRO A 419 -8.81 -14.80 24.06
CA PRO A 419 -8.21 -15.69 25.07
C PRO A 419 -7.02 -15.07 25.81
N LYS A 420 -6.76 -15.55 27.04
CA LYS A 420 -5.68 -15.04 27.90
C LYS A 420 -4.30 -15.12 27.20
N PRO A 421 -3.51 -14.02 27.14
CA PRO A 421 -2.17 -14.03 26.57
C PRO A 421 -1.16 -14.91 27.32
N CYS A 422 -0.01 -15.13 26.69
CA CYS A 422 1.13 -15.83 27.28
C CYS A 422 1.70 -15.12 28.52
N SER A 423 2.42 -15.85 29.38
CA SER A 423 2.96 -15.35 30.65
C SER A 423 4.01 -14.24 30.53
N LEU A 424 4.63 -14.09 29.35
CA LEU A 424 5.58 -13.02 29.04
C LEU A 424 4.89 -11.65 28.86
N LEU A 425 3.56 -11.63 28.73
CA LEU A 425 2.74 -10.43 28.74
C LEU A 425 2.01 -10.36 30.09
N HIS A 426 2.33 -9.35 30.89
CA HIS A 426 1.82 -9.24 32.26
C HIS A 426 0.45 -8.58 32.32
N GLU A 427 -0.46 -9.16 33.09
CA GLU A 427 -1.78 -8.57 33.31
C GLU A 427 -1.65 -7.25 34.09
N LYS A 428 -2.28 -6.18 33.58
CA LYS A 428 -2.23 -4.85 34.17
C LYS A 428 -3.64 -4.25 34.28
N GLY A 429 -4.47 -4.85 35.14
CA GLY A 429 -5.74 -4.30 35.63
C GLY A 429 -6.52 -3.48 34.58
N THR A 430 -6.88 -2.23 34.92
CA THR A 430 -7.66 -1.33 34.05
C THR A 430 -6.81 -0.47 33.09
N ALA A 431 -5.54 -0.81 32.85
CA ALA A 431 -4.66 0.02 32.03
C ALA A 431 -5.11 -0.01 30.55
N LYS A 432 -5.33 1.16 29.94
CA LYS A 432 -5.65 1.24 28.50
C LYS A 432 -4.38 1.46 27.69
N CYS A 433 -4.24 0.73 26.59
CA CYS A 433 -3.16 0.96 25.65
C CYS A 433 -3.32 2.30 24.96
N THR A 434 -2.18 2.94 24.70
CA THR A 434 -2.15 4.30 24.17
C THR A 434 -2.60 4.30 22.72
N TYR A 435 -3.31 5.36 22.34
CA TYR A 435 -3.50 5.75 20.95
C TYR A 435 -3.44 7.28 20.91
N PRO A 436 -2.56 7.87 20.08
CA PRO A 436 -2.42 9.32 19.98
C PRO A 436 -3.76 10.02 19.70
N THR A 437 -3.96 11.21 20.29
CA THR A 437 -5.20 12.00 20.13
C THR A 437 -5.01 13.21 19.24
N ASP A 438 -3.76 13.61 19.01
CA ASP A 438 -3.40 14.54 17.97
C ASP A 438 -3.68 13.94 16.59
N LYS A 439 -3.80 14.81 15.60
CA LYS A 439 -3.93 14.41 14.20
C LYS A 439 -2.59 14.55 13.50
N LEU A 440 -2.28 13.63 12.61
CA LEU A 440 -1.17 13.81 11.68
C LEU A 440 -1.49 14.95 10.71
N PRO A 441 -0.48 15.73 10.26
CA PRO A 441 -0.74 16.88 9.37
C PRO A 441 -1.53 16.51 8.09
N ILE A 442 -1.28 15.33 7.51
CA ILE A 442 -1.99 14.82 6.32
C ILE A 442 -3.51 14.66 6.54
N GLU A 443 -3.95 14.47 7.79
CA GLU A 443 -5.38 14.35 8.10
C GLU A 443 -6.14 15.67 8.00
N SER A 444 -5.40 16.79 8.00
CA SER A 444 -5.95 18.15 7.91
C SER A 444 -5.78 18.75 6.51
N VAL A 445 -5.37 17.95 5.51
CA VAL A 445 -5.31 18.41 4.13
C VAL A 445 -6.73 18.58 3.58
N ASP A 446 -7.07 19.82 3.27
CA ASP A 446 -8.33 20.18 2.63
C ASP A 446 -8.27 19.89 1.12
N LEU A 447 -9.14 18.99 0.65
CA LEU A 447 -9.31 18.75 -0.78
C LEU A 447 -10.30 19.76 -1.35
N LYS A 448 -9.97 20.31 -2.51
CA LYS A 448 -10.83 21.20 -3.29
C LYS A 448 -11.76 20.38 -4.17
N THR A 449 -12.99 20.85 -4.37
CA THR A 449 -13.87 20.34 -5.42
C THR A 449 -13.42 20.89 -6.75
N CYS A 450 -12.95 20.00 -7.62
CA CYS A 450 -12.54 20.27 -8.99
C CYS A 450 -13.60 19.74 -9.95
N VAL A 451 -13.58 20.22 -11.20
CA VAL A 451 -14.54 19.84 -12.23
C VAL A 451 -13.79 19.49 -13.49
N VAL A 452 -14.12 18.33 -14.06
CA VAL A 452 -13.66 17.92 -15.39
C VAL A 452 -14.84 17.88 -16.36
N LYS A 453 -14.59 18.23 -17.61
CA LYS A 453 -15.61 18.10 -18.67
C LYS A 453 -15.83 16.61 -18.94
N GLY A 454 -17.08 16.17 -18.93
CA GLY A 454 -17.46 14.84 -19.37
C GLY A 454 -17.13 14.66 -20.85
N VAL A 455 -16.60 13.50 -21.19
CA VAL A 455 -16.25 13.14 -22.56
C VAL A 455 -17.16 11.99 -22.97
N SER A 456 -17.99 12.19 -23.98
CA SER A 456 -18.86 11.13 -24.52
C SER A 456 -18.03 10.05 -25.22
N SER A 457 -18.44 8.79 -25.12
CA SER A 457 -17.93 7.73 -26.00
C SER A 457 -18.30 8.05 -27.44
N SER A 458 -17.29 8.22 -28.31
CA SER A 458 -17.46 8.31 -29.76
C SER A 458 -17.50 6.92 -30.39
#